data_AF-A0A2L2YY07-F1
#
_entry.id   AF-A0A2L2YY07-F1
#
_cell.length_a   1.000
_cell.length_b   1.000
_cell.length_c   1.000
_cell.angle_alpha   90.00
_cell.angle_beta   90.00
_cell.angle_gamma   90.00
#
_symmetry.space_group_name_H-M   'P 1'
#
loop_
_entity.id
_entity.type
_entity.pdbx_description
1 polymer ?
#
loop_
_entity_poly.entity_id
_entity_poly.type
_entity_poly.pdbx_seq_one_letter_code
_entity_poly.pdbx_strand_id
1 'polypeptide(L)'
;AAHLFELELIKKIVLGLENIGFTIVGVVTDNNSINRKAMSNFSNPPAFKTKYSHPADDSRLLFFVIDSVHIIKAQRNNWFNQKNGYFMYYPSFENDEKFQT
;
A
#
# COMPACT_ATOMS: atom_id res chain seq x y z
N ALA A 1 2.22 17.70 10.91
CA ALA A 1 1.22 17.54 11.97
C ALA A 1 0.38 16.28 11.78
N ALA A 2 -0.55 16.21 10.82
CA ALA A 2 -1.44 15.06 10.63
C ALA A 2 -0.73 13.68 10.52
N HIS A 3 0.28 13.56 9.66
CA HIS A 3 1.05 12.31 9.48
C HIS A 3 1.85 11.88 10.73
N LEU A 4 2.19 12.81 11.64
CA LEU A 4 2.85 12.46 12.90
C LEU A 4 1.83 11.96 13.93
N PHE A 5 0.63 12.55 13.95
CA PHE A 5 -0.47 12.06 14.75
C PHE A 5 -0.88 10.64 14.33
N GLU A 6 -0.98 10.37 13.03
CA GLU A 6 -1.30 9.04 12.50
C GLU A 6 -0.24 8.00 12.87
N LEU A 7 1.06 8.34 12.77
CA LEU A 7 2.14 7.46 13.22
C LEU A 7 1.95 7.03 14.68
N GLU A 8 1.75 8.00 15.57
CA GLU A 8 1.60 7.75 17.01
C GLU A 8 0.34 6.93 17.30
N LEU A 9 -0.75 7.17 16.56
CA LEU A 9 -1.96 6.37 16.66
C LEU A 9 -1.72 4.92 16.23
N ILE A 10 -1.07 4.70 15.08
CA ILE A 10 -0.74 3.36 14.57
C ILE A 10 0.13 2.61 15.58
N LYS A 11 1.20 3.24 16.11
CA LYS A 11 2.06 2.64 17.13
C LYS A 11 1.28 2.24 18.37
N LYS A 12 0.41 3.12 18.89
CA LYS A 12 -0.42 2.82 20.06
C LYS A 12 -1.37 1.65 19.82
N ILE A 13 -1.98 1.57 18.64
CA ILE A 13 -2.85 0.45 18.27
C ILE A 13 -2.05 -0.85 18.21
N VAL A 14 -0.89 -0.87 17.53
CA VAL A 14 -0.03 -2.06 17.44
C VAL A 14 0.38 -2.54 18.83
N LEU A 15 0.90 -1.64 19.67
CA LEU A 15 1.29 -1.97 21.04
C LEU A 15 0.10 -2.44 21.90
N GLY A 16 -1.06 -1.81 21.74
CA GLY A 16 -2.27 -2.19 22.46
C GLY A 16 -2.76 -3.59 22.10
N LEU A 17 -2.72 -3.96 20.82
CA LEU A 17 -3.11 -5.30 20.35
C LEU A 17 -2.10 -6.38 20.79
N GLU A 18 -0.80 -6.06 20.77
CA GLU A 18 0.26 -6.95 21.28
C GLU A 18 0.10 -7.21 22.78
N ASN A 19 -0.19 -6.16 23.56
CA ASN A 19 -0.38 -6.27 25.01
C ASN A 19 -1.55 -7.18 25.42
N ILE A 20 -2.55 -7.36 24.56
CA ILE A 20 -3.69 -8.27 24.82
C ILE A 20 -3.49 -9.66 24.19
N GLY A 21 -2.32 -9.94 23.63
CA GLY A 21 -1.91 -11.26 23.16
C GLY A 21 -2.03 -11.51 21.66
N PHE A 22 -2.35 -10.50 20.84
CA PHE A 22 -2.30 -10.66 19.38
C PHE A 22 -0.89 -10.46 18.84
N THR A 23 -0.53 -11.19 17.80
CA THR A 23 0.70 -10.95 17.05
C THR A 23 0.41 -10.10 15.83
N ILE A 24 0.91 -8.87 15.82
CA ILE A 24 0.78 -7.97 14.68
C ILE A 24 1.96 -8.18 13.74
N VAL A 25 1.64 -8.49 12.48
CA VAL A 25 2.64 -8.73 11.44
C VAL A 25 2.72 -7.58 10.43
N GLY A 26 1.67 -6.78 10.29
CA GLY A 26 1.68 -5.70 9.32
C GLY A 26 0.50 -4.74 9.42
N VAL A 27 0.64 -3.64 8.69
CA VAL A 27 -0.34 -2.59 8.51
C VAL A 27 -0.75 -2.56 7.04
N VAL A 28 -2.05 -2.62 6.77
CA VAL A 28 -2.61 -2.51 5.42
C VAL A 28 -3.34 -1.17 5.30
N THR A 29 -3.02 -0.37 4.27
CA THR A 29 -3.71 0.90 4.02
C THR A 29 -4.15 1.02 2.57
N ASP A 30 -5.00 2.01 2.30
CA ASP A 30 -5.22 2.46 0.92
C ASP A 30 -3.96 3.11 0.31
N ASN A 31 -4.06 3.58 -0.93
CA ASN A 31 -2.96 4.23 -1.64
C ASN A 31 -2.90 5.76 -1.40
N ASN A 32 -3.27 6.24 -0.22
CA ASN A 32 -3.20 7.67 0.12
C ASN A 32 -1.77 8.10 0.49
N SER A 33 -1.35 9.30 0.05
CA SER A 33 -0.02 9.85 0.33
C SER A 33 0.20 10.15 1.82
N ILE A 34 -0.84 10.48 2.57
CA ILE A 34 -0.78 10.74 4.01
C ILE A 34 -0.41 9.45 4.76
N ASN A 35 -1.07 8.33 4.43
CA ASN A 35 -0.76 7.00 5.00
C ASN A 35 0.70 6.59 4.74
N ARG A 36 1.18 6.76 3.50
CA ARG A 36 2.59 6.49 3.16
C ARG A 36 3.54 7.39 3.95
N LYS A 37 3.17 8.65 4.15
CA LYS A 37 3.98 9.61 4.93
C LYS A 37 3.97 9.25 6.41
N ALA A 38 2.84 8.87 6.99
CA ALA A 38 2.76 8.38 8.37
C ALA A 38 3.68 7.17 8.56
N MET A 39 3.58 6.16 7.70
CA MET A 39 4.44 4.96 7.77
C MET A 39 5.92 5.28 7.58
N SER A 40 6.27 6.26 6.74
CA SER A 40 7.68 6.66 6.56
C SER A 40 8.37 7.11 7.85
N ASN A 41 7.61 7.64 8.82
CA ASN A 41 8.12 8.07 10.12
C ASN A 41 8.38 6.92 11.12
N PHE A 42 8.10 5.66 10.74
CA PHE A 42 8.65 4.50 11.46
C PHE A 42 10.16 4.34 11.27
N SER A 43 10.76 5.07 10.31
CA SER A 43 12.21 5.16 10.16
C SER A 43 12.73 6.52 10.65
N ASN A 44 13.97 6.53 11.14
CA ASN A 44 14.71 7.75 11.44
C ASN A 44 16.07 7.71 10.70
N PRO A 45 16.31 8.57 9.69
CA PRO A 45 15.41 9.60 9.16
C PRO A 45 14.16 9.01 8.46
N PRO A 46 13.08 9.80 8.28
CA PRO A 46 11.85 9.33 7.65
C PRO A 46 12.08 8.78 6.24
N ALA A 47 11.64 7.55 6.00
CA ALA A 47 11.80 6.86 4.72
C ALA A 47 10.66 5.87 4.50
N PHE A 48 10.06 5.92 3.30
CA PHE A 48 9.09 4.92 2.89
C PHE A 48 9.79 3.57 2.67
N LYS A 49 9.27 2.51 3.30
CA LYS A 49 9.74 1.13 3.21
C LYS A 49 8.54 0.21 3.26
N THR A 50 8.70 -1.01 2.77
CA THR A 50 7.70 -2.09 2.92
C THR A 50 7.90 -2.91 4.19
N LYS A 51 9.02 -2.69 4.90
CA LYS A 51 9.42 -3.40 6.11
C LYS A 51 9.98 -2.39 7.12
N TYR A 52 9.52 -2.47 8.35
CA TYR A 52 9.94 -1.64 9.48
C TYR A 52 10.27 -2.52 10.69
N SER A 53 11.08 -2.04 11.62
CA SER A 53 11.23 -2.68 12.94
C SER A 53 9.90 -2.65 13.68
N HIS A 54 9.53 -3.77 14.31
CA HIS A 54 8.26 -3.87 14.99
C HIS A 54 8.30 -3.12 16.33
N PRO A 55 7.34 -2.22 16.63
CA PRO A 55 7.43 -1.31 17.78
C PRO A 55 7.34 -2.00 19.14
N ALA A 56 6.83 -3.24 19.20
CA ALA A 56 6.81 -4.04 20.43
C ALA A 56 8.07 -4.89 20.61
N ASP A 57 8.83 -5.15 19.55
CA ASP A 57 9.94 -6.11 19.53
C ASP A 57 10.82 -5.88 18.29
N ASP A 58 12.00 -5.30 18.49
CA ASP A 58 12.92 -4.94 17.41
C ASP A 58 13.46 -6.13 16.61
N SER A 59 13.32 -7.37 17.11
CA SER A 59 13.70 -8.57 16.36
C SER A 59 12.70 -8.96 15.27
N ARG A 60 11.47 -8.41 15.33
CA ARG A 60 10.39 -8.68 14.38
C ARG A 60 10.24 -7.57 13.34
N LEU A 61 9.68 -7.96 12.19
CA LEU A 61 9.32 -7.03 11.14
C LEU A 61 7.83 -6.66 11.23
N LEU A 62 7.56 -5.38 11.04
CA LEU A 62 6.23 -4.86 10.72
C LEU A 62 6.15 -4.58 9.22
N PHE A 63 5.33 -5.35 8.50
CA PHE A 63 5.13 -5.19 7.07
C PHE A 63 4.16 -4.04 6.77
N PHE A 64 4.49 -3.20 5.80
CA PHE A 64 3.57 -2.20 5.27
C PHE A 64 3.07 -2.63 3.90
N VAL A 65 1.75 -2.80 3.78
CA VAL A 65 1.08 -3.28 2.57
C VAL A 65 0.09 -2.22 2.10
N ILE A 66 0.13 -1.92 0.81
CA ILE A 66 -0.89 -1.11 0.16
C ILE A 66 -1.93 -2.08 -0.41
N ASP A 67 -3.20 -1.83 -0.12
CA ASP A 67 -4.28 -2.65 -0.64
C ASP A 67 -4.25 -2.70 -2.17
N SER A 68 -4.06 -3.92 -2.69
CA SER A 68 -3.94 -4.21 -4.12
C SER A 68 -5.13 -3.71 -4.93
N VAL A 69 -6.35 -3.76 -4.40
CA VAL A 69 -7.53 -3.31 -5.15
C VAL A 69 -7.51 -1.80 -5.39
N HIS A 70 -6.92 -1.03 -4.47
CA HIS A 70 -6.73 0.41 -4.64
C HIS A 70 -5.67 0.73 -5.69
N ILE A 71 -4.62 -0.10 -5.81
CA ILE A 71 -3.62 0.04 -6.87
C ILE A 71 -4.25 -0.22 -8.24
N ILE A 72 -5.01 -1.32 -8.38
CA ILE A 72 -5.66 -1.70 -9.64
C ILE A 72 -6.69 -0.62 -10.05
N LYS A 73 -7.53 -0.17 -9.12
CA LYS A 73 -8.49 0.93 -9.37
C LYS A 73 -7.77 2.20 -9.82
N ALA A 74 -6.66 2.56 -9.16
CA ALA A 74 -5.90 3.77 -9.52
C ALA A 74 -5.31 3.67 -10.93
N GLN A 75 -4.75 2.51 -11.30
CA GLN A 75 -4.22 2.31 -12.65
C GLN A 75 -5.31 2.37 -13.72
N ARG A 76 -6.44 1.69 -13.49
CA ARG A 76 -7.60 1.78 -14.36
C ARG A 76 -8.07 3.23 -14.54
N ASN A 77 -8.16 4.00 -13.46
CA ASN A 77 -8.58 5.40 -13.53
C ASN A 77 -7.56 6.28 -14.27
N ASN A 78 -6.26 6.10 -14.03
CA ASN A 78 -5.22 6.82 -14.74
C ASN A 78 -5.26 6.50 -16.24
N TRP A 79 -5.49 5.24 -16.60
CA TRP A 79 -5.68 4.82 -17.99
C TRP A 79 -6.88 5.53 -18.62
N PHE A 80 -8.09 5.43 -18.05
CA PHE A 80 -9.27 6.08 -18.62
C PHE A 80 -9.11 7.61 -18.81
N ASN A 81 -8.27 8.25 -17.99
CA ASN A 81 -8.05 9.70 -18.03
C ASN A 81 -6.79 10.14 -18.80
N GLN A 82 -6.04 9.21 -19.43
CA GLN A 82 -4.89 9.58 -20.26
C GLN A 82 -5.35 10.29 -21.53
N LYS A 83 -4.85 11.50 -21.76
CA LYS A 83 -5.24 12.37 -22.88
C LYS A 83 -4.54 12.05 -24.22
N ASN A 84 -3.51 11.19 -24.24
CA ASN A 84 -2.51 11.14 -25.32
C ASN A 84 -2.45 9.82 -26.12
N GLY A 85 -3.55 9.09 -26.31
CA GLY A 85 -3.70 8.11 -27.41
C GLY A 85 -2.97 6.77 -27.32
N TYR A 86 -2.04 6.56 -26.39
CA TYR A 86 -1.39 5.26 -26.16
C TYR A 86 -2.25 4.37 -25.25
N PHE A 87 -3.38 3.90 -25.78
CA PHE A 87 -4.18 2.88 -25.11
C PHE A 87 -3.46 1.53 -25.21
N MET A 88 -3.46 0.73 -24.13
CA MET A 88 -3.34 -0.72 -24.33
C MET A 88 -4.60 -1.13 -25.12
N TYR A 89 -4.43 -1.44 -26.40
CA TYR A 89 -5.52 -1.95 -27.21
C TYR A 89 -5.85 -3.34 -26.70
N TYR A 90 -7.09 -3.56 -26.25
CA TYR A 90 -7.56 -4.92 -26.05
C TYR A 90 -7.68 -5.52 -27.46
N PRO A 91 -6.92 -6.58 -27.80
CA PRO A 91 -6.94 -7.11 -29.16
C PRO A 91 -8.36 -7.52 -29.51
N SER A 92 -8.83 -7.14 -30.69
CA SER A 92 -10.08 -7.69 -31.22
C SER A 92 -9.85 -9.16 -31.51
N PHE A 93 -10.59 -10.03 -30.83
CA PHE A 93 -10.55 -11.47 -31.09
C PHE A 93 -11.38 -11.86 -32.32
N GLU A 94 -12.14 -10.95 -32.91
CA GLU A 94 -13.03 -11.25 -34.02
C GLU A 94 -12.26 -11.52 -35.33
N ASN A 95 -11.03 -11.01 -35.47
CA ASN A 95 -10.24 -11.08 -36.71
C ASN A 95 -8.81 -11.62 -36.55
N ASP A 96 -8.49 -12.21 -35.40
CA ASP A 96 -7.13 -12.68 -35.12
C ASP A 96 -7.04 -14.18 -35.43
N GLU A 97 -6.35 -14.53 -36.53
CA GLU A 97 -6.21 -15.90 -37.08
C GLU A 97 -5.71 -16.91 -36.03
N LYS A 98 -5.04 -16.44 -34.97
CA LYS A 98 -4.55 -17.26 -33.86
C LYS A 98 -5.65 -17.75 -32.90
N PHE A 99 -6.85 -17.19 -32.97
CA PHE A 99 -7.96 -17.47 -32.07
C PHE A 99 -9.22 -17.96 -32.81
N GLN A 100 -9.17 -18.11 -34.13
CA GLN A 100 -10.21 -18.77 -34.91
C GLN A 100 -9.97 -20.29 -34.87
N THR A 101 -10.98 -21.04 -34.43
CA THR A 101 -10.96 -22.51 -34.25
C THR A 101 -11.39 -23.23 -35.51
#